data_AF-F1LET9-F1
#
_entry.id   AF-F1LET9-F1
#
_cell.length_a   1.000
_cell.length_b   1.000
_cell.length_c   1.000
_cell.angle_alpha   90.00
_cell.angle_beta   90.00
_cell.angle_gamma   90.00
#
_symmetry.space_group_name_H-M   'P 1'
#
loop_
_entity.id
_entity.type
_entity.pdbx_description
1 polymer ?
#
loop_
_entity_poly.entity_id
_entity_poly.type
_entity_poly.pdbx_seq_one_letter_code
_entity_poly.pdbx_strand_id
1 'polypeptide(L)'
;MFLSYFKDGIKYLQGGVASGFRHVVENNFDDWTPRLFHCKGKRNVRCTQVVCERNSLNLGDVFILDCGNNIYVWMPPDSGRLERIKGMRQAQSIRDQERSGTASVHCLDEDWDSNEEFWEKMGGSEDLGDLKSPEDGGDDEDFWRTTQQAVTLVRVSDASGEMKATLVSEGSFDSSQLDSTDAFILNTGTGGIFVWVGKQCTMDERCKSMEWAKIFLQQQGLPDWTQVIRVFEGEEPTIFTQWATNWREESRK
;
A
#
# COMPACT_ATOMS: atom_id res chain seq x y z
N MET A 1 -49.67 -12.89 -19.48
CA MET A 1 -48.53 -13.61 -20.11
C MET A 1 -47.23 -12.78 -20.06
N PHE A 2 -46.93 -12.10 -18.95
CA PHE A 2 -45.65 -11.38 -18.73
C PHE A 2 -45.14 -11.68 -17.32
N LEU A 3 -46.02 -11.52 -16.34
CA LEU A 3 -45.79 -11.90 -14.95
C LEU A 3 -45.58 -13.42 -14.75
N SER A 4 -46.01 -14.26 -15.69
CA SER A 4 -45.85 -15.72 -15.64
C SER A 4 -44.39 -16.19 -15.85
N TYR A 5 -43.51 -15.31 -16.32
CA TYR A 5 -42.09 -15.61 -16.51
C TYR A 5 -41.26 -15.44 -15.23
N PHE A 6 -41.76 -14.69 -14.25
CA PHE A 6 -41.06 -14.39 -13.00
C PHE A 6 -41.75 -15.13 -11.86
N LYS A 7 -41.34 -16.40 -11.66
CA LYS A 7 -42.00 -17.32 -10.72
C LYS A 7 -41.99 -16.79 -9.27
N ASP A 8 -41.00 -15.97 -8.92
CA ASP A 8 -40.86 -15.34 -7.59
C ASP A 8 -41.26 -13.85 -7.57
N GLY A 9 -41.92 -13.36 -8.64
CA GLY A 9 -42.37 -11.98 -8.76
C GLY A 9 -41.35 -11.01 -9.35
N ILE A 10 -41.79 -9.77 -9.63
CA ILE A 10 -40.96 -8.69 -10.18
C ILE A 10 -40.81 -7.61 -9.11
N LYS A 11 -39.57 -7.20 -8.84
CA LYS A 11 -39.26 -6.07 -7.96
C LYS A 11 -38.96 -4.83 -8.80
N TYR A 12 -39.76 -3.78 -8.61
CA TYR A 12 -39.46 -2.47 -9.15
C TYR A 12 -38.54 -1.74 -8.17
N LEU A 13 -37.31 -1.48 -8.60
CA LEU A 13 -36.35 -0.68 -7.84
C LEU A 13 -36.50 0.79 -8.24
N GLN A 14 -36.33 1.68 -7.27
CA GLN A 14 -36.51 3.12 -7.47
C GLN A 14 -35.25 3.69 -8.16
N GLY A 15 -35.38 4.09 -9.43
CA GLY A 15 -34.34 4.77 -10.22
C GLY A 15 -34.55 4.63 -11.73
N GLY A 16 -33.76 5.34 -12.55
CA GLY A 16 -33.89 5.38 -14.01
C GLY A 16 -32.64 5.90 -14.73
N VAL A 17 -32.77 6.22 -16.03
CA VAL A 17 -31.67 6.46 -16.99
C VAL A 17 -30.70 7.60 -16.59
N ALA A 18 -31.06 8.50 -15.66
CA ALA A 18 -30.19 9.54 -15.11
C ALA A 18 -29.55 9.19 -13.75
N SER A 19 -29.98 8.13 -13.07
CA SER A 19 -29.54 7.74 -11.72
C SER A 19 -28.80 6.41 -11.72
N GLY A 20 -27.50 6.46 -12.01
CA GLY A 20 -26.52 6.03 -11.00
C GLY A 20 -26.41 4.56 -10.60
N PHE A 21 -27.13 3.62 -11.22
CA PHE A 21 -26.82 2.20 -11.02
C PHE A 21 -25.58 1.82 -11.83
N ARG A 22 -24.38 2.15 -11.32
CA ARG A 22 -23.22 1.29 -11.60
C ARG A 22 -23.52 0.00 -10.87
N HIS A 23 -23.75 -1.07 -11.62
CA HIS A 23 -23.57 -2.40 -11.07
C HIS A 23 -22.12 -2.45 -10.60
N VAL A 24 -21.90 -2.32 -9.29
CA VAL A 24 -20.61 -2.63 -8.69
C VAL A 24 -20.52 -4.14 -8.86
N VAL A 25 -19.81 -4.58 -9.90
CA VAL A 25 -19.35 -5.96 -9.98
C VAL A 25 -18.65 -6.19 -8.64
N GLU A 26 -18.99 -7.28 -7.95
CA GLU A 26 -18.30 -7.69 -6.73
C GLU A 26 -16.79 -7.53 -6.99
N ASN A 27 -16.05 -6.97 -6.01
CA ASN A 27 -14.61 -6.74 -6.12
C ASN A 27 -13.91 -8.11 -6.23
N ASN A 28 -13.96 -8.72 -7.41
CA ASN A 28 -13.44 -10.05 -7.65
C ASN A 28 -11.97 -10.02 -8.02
N PHE A 29 -11.37 -8.82 -8.17
CA PHE A 29 -9.95 -8.63 -8.48
C PHE A 29 -9.50 -9.42 -9.73
N ASP A 30 -10.43 -9.76 -10.62
CA ASP A 30 -10.17 -10.59 -11.81
C ASP A 30 -9.19 -9.90 -12.78
N ASP A 31 -9.27 -8.56 -12.90
CA ASP A 31 -8.36 -7.72 -13.71
C ASP A 31 -7.18 -7.15 -12.90
N TRP A 32 -6.85 -7.76 -11.76
CA TRP A 32 -5.79 -7.25 -10.89
C TRP A 32 -4.41 -7.41 -11.52
N THR A 33 -3.66 -6.31 -11.59
CA THR A 33 -2.25 -6.34 -11.99
C THR A 33 -1.39 -6.68 -10.76
N PRO A 34 -0.62 -7.78 -10.78
CA PRO A 34 0.21 -8.16 -9.65
C PRO A 34 1.18 -7.06 -9.22
N ARG A 35 1.34 -6.91 -7.90
CA ARG A 35 2.30 -5.98 -7.29
C ARG A 35 3.28 -6.76 -6.43
N LEU A 36 4.55 -6.37 -6.45
CA LEU A 36 5.59 -6.96 -5.62
C LEU A 36 6.09 -5.92 -4.61
N PHE A 37 6.14 -6.29 -3.34
CA PHE A 37 6.72 -5.48 -2.28
C PHE A 37 7.97 -6.16 -1.74
N HIS A 38 9.02 -5.39 -1.55
CA HIS A 38 10.27 -5.81 -0.94
C HIS A 38 10.33 -5.29 0.49
N CYS A 39 10.42 -6.19 1.47
CA CYS A 39 10.53 -5.88 2.88
C CYS A 39 11.99 -6.06 3.32
N LYS A 40 12.69 -4.94 3.53
CA LYS A 40 14.13 -4.92 3.84
C LYS A 40 14.46 -4.07 5.05
N GLY A 41 15.40 -4.53 5.86
CA GLY A 41 16.13 -3.73 6.84
C GLY A 41 16.34 -4.42 8.19
N LYS A 42 17.44 -4.06 8.87
CA LYS A 42 17.85 -4.75 10.11
C LYS A 42 17.11 -4.30 11.37
N ARG A 43 17.01 -3.00 11.62
CA ARG A 43 16.32 -2.42 12.80
C ARG A 43 14.99 -1.78 12.44
N ASN A 44 14.95 -1.13 11.28
CA ASN A 44 13.81 -0.40 10.75
C ASN A 44 13.43 -1.00 9.40
N VAL A 45 12.65 -2.09 9.42
CA VAL A 45 12.18 -2.74 8.20
C VAL A 45 11.15 -1.85 7.51
N ARG A 46 11.34 -1.62 6.20
CA ARG A 46 10.34 -0.98 5.33
C ARG A 46 9.92 -1.94 4.23
N CYS A 47 8.64 -1.91 3.89
CA CYS A 47 8.10 -2.62 2.74
C CYS A 47 7.77 -1.58 1.65
N THR A 48 8.46 -1.67 0.51
CA THR A 48 8.30 -0.76 -0.62
C THR A 48 7.97 -1.53 -1.90
N GLN A 49 7.14 -0.95 -2.76
CA GLN A 49 6.82 -1.59 -4.03
C GLN A 49 8.02 -1.56 -4.97
N VAL A 50 8.31 -2.71 -5.58
CA VAL A 50 9.37 -2.91 -6.57
C VAL A 50 8.77 -3.45 -7.87
N VAL A 51 9.59 -3.53 -8.92
CA VAL A 51 9.19 -4.15 -10.18
C VAL A 51 8.75 -5.59 -9.92
N CYS A 52 7.58 -5.98 -10.40
CA CYS A 52 7.02 -7.32 -10.22
C CYS A 52 7.66 -8.32 -11.20
N GLU A 53 8.95 -8.58 -11.00
CA GLU A 53 9.76 -9.46 -11.84
C GLU A 53 10.70 -10.29 -10.97
N ARG A 54 11.11 -11.45 -11.50
CA ARG A 54 12.02 -12.38 -10.83
C ARG A 54 13.32 -11.73 -10.36
N ASN A 55 13.87 -10.83 -11.18
CA ASN A 55 15.15 -10.15 -10.91
C ASN A 55 15.11 -9.21 -9.71
N SER A 56 13.92 -8.88 -9.21
CA SER A 56 13.73 -8.12 -7.97
C SER A 56 13.95 -8.98 -6.72
N LEU A 57 13.77 -10.31 -6.80
CA LEU A 57 13.91 -11.21 -5.67
C LEU A 57 15.38 -11.42 -5.28
N ASN A 58 15.60 -11.72 -4.00
CA ASN A 58 16.85 -12.23 -3.46
C ASN A 58 16.56 -13.20 -2.31
N LEU A 59 17.53 -14.06 -1.96
CA LEU A 59 17.35 -15.10 -0.94
C LEU A 59 17.49 -14.59 0.51
N GLY A 60 17.88 -13.33 0.71
CA GLY A 60 18.15 -12.73 2.02
C GLY A 60 17.01 -11.89 2.59
N ASP A 61 15.98 -11.56 1.80
CA ASP A 61 14.93 -10.62 2.20
C ASP A 61 13.53 -11.25 2.04
N VAL A 62 12.51 -10.59 2.61
CA VAL A 62 11.10 -11.01 2.49
C VAL A 62 10.40 -10.24 1.38
N PHE A 63 9.58 -10.93 0.60
CA PHE A 63 8.81 -10.32 -0.48
C PHE A 63 7.31 -10.61 -0.34
N ILE A 64 6.46 -9.67 -0.74
CA ILE A 64 5.01 -9.85 -0.77
C ILE A 64 4.54 -9.73 -2.22
N LEU A 65 4.01 -10.81 -2.77
CA LEU A 65 3.36 -10.83 -4.07
C LEU A 65 1.85 -10.69 -3.87
N ASP A 66 1.31 -9.55 -4.29
CA ASP A 66 -0.11 -9.23 -4.21
C ASP A 66 -0.80 -9.48 -5.55
N CYS A 67 -1.55 -10.58 -5.62
CA CYS A 67 -2.33 -11.03 -6.77
C CYS A 67 -3.85 -10.81 -6.58
N GLY A 68 -4.26 -9.79 -5.83
CA GLY A 68 -5.69 -9.48 -5.66
C GLY A 68 -6.32 -10.33 -4.55
N ASN A 69 -6.95 -11.45 -4.91
CA ASN A 69 -7.55 -12.33 -3.90
C ASN A 69 -6.54 -13.22 -3.17
N ASN A 70 -5.33 -13.37 -3.72
CA ASN A 70 -4.26 -14.15 -3.12
C ASN A 70 -3.05 -13.24 -2.88
N ILE A 71 -2.53 -13.26 -1.66
CA ILE A 71 -1.36 -12.49 -1.24
C ILE A 71 -0.33 -13.50 -0.72
N TYR A 72 0.81 -13.60 -1.38
CA TYR A 72 1.88 -14.54 -0.99
C TYR A 72 2.98 -13.77 -0.28
N VAL A 73 3.38 -14.24 0.90
CA VAL A 73 4.53 -13.72 1.64
C VAL A 73 5.65 -14.73 1.50
N TRP A 74 6.60 -14.41 0.62
CA TRP A 74 7.74 -15.26 0.31
C TRP A 74 8.88 -15.00 1.30
N MET A 75 9.24 -16.05 2.04
CA MET A 75 10.21 -16.01 3.13
C MET A 75 11.31 -17.04 2.89
N PRO A 76 12.34 -16.72 2.09
CA PRO A 76 13.46 -17.64 1.89
C PRO A 76 14.18 -17.92 3.22
N PRO A 77 14.90 -19.05 3.35
CA PRO A 77 15.50 -19.49 4.61
C PRO A 77 16.35 -18.42 5.30
N ASP A 78 17.14 -17.68 4.52
CA ASP A 78 18.07 -16.67 5.03
C ASP A 78 17.42 -15.31 5.35
N SER A 79 16.10 -15.16 5.14
CA SER A 79 15.41 -13.89 5.41
C SER A 79 15.31 -13.52 6.89
N GLY A 80 15.46 -12.22 7.19
CA GLY A 80 15.55 -11.72 8.55
C GLY A 80 14.26 -11.87 9.35
N ARG A 81 14.39 -12.19 10.65
CA ARG A 81 13.23 -12.36 11.56
C ARG A 81 12.31 -11.13 11.60
N LEU A 82 12.88 -9.93 11.64
CA LEU A 82 12.09 -8.69 11.68
C LEU A 82 11.39 -8.42 10.35
N GLU A 83 11.99 -8.81 9.23
CA GLU A 83 11.41 -8.71 7.89
C GLU A 83 10.24 -9.65 7.75
N ARG A 84 10.36 -10.90 8.20
CA ARG A 84 9.25 -11.88 8.26
C ARG A 84 8.05 -11.34 9.04
N ILE A 85 8.29 -10.76 10.23
CA ILE A 85 7.22 -10.14 11.05
C ILE A 85 6.58 -8.95 10.32
N LYS A 86 7.40 -8.06 9.73
CA LYS A 86 6.91 -6.87 9.03
C LYS A 86 6.13 -7.25 7.77
N GLY A 87 6.64 -8.20 6.99
CA GLY A 87 6.02 -8.72 5.77
C GLY A 87 4.64 -9.30 6.05
N MET A 88 4.52 -10.14 7.08
CA MET A 88 3.21 -10.67 7.50
C MET A 88 2.22 -9.58 7.92
N ARG A 89 2.67 -8.59 8.71
CA ARG A 89 1.81 -7.46 9.11
C ARG A 89 1.36 -6.63 7.92
N GLN A 90 2.24 -6.43 6.94
CA GLN A 90 1.90 -5.70 5.72
C GLN A 90 0.90 -6.49 4.87
N ALA A 91 1.09 -7.79 4.69
CA ALA A 91 0.15 -8.65 3.96
C ALA A 91 -1.24 -8.70 4.62
N GLN A 92 -1.28 -8.80 5.96
CA GLN A 92 -2.52 -8.70 6.72
C GLN A 92 -3.20 -7.33 6.54
N SER A 93 -2.43 -6.24 6.55
CA SER A 93 -2.97 -4.90 6.28
C SER A 93 -3.57 -4.78 4.88
N ILE A 94 -2.94 -5.35 3.85
CA ILE A 94 -3.49 -5.36 2.48
C ILE A 94 -4.81 -6.15 2.47
N ARG A 95 -4.82 -7.35 3.06
CA ARG A 95 -6.02 -8.18 3.17
C ARG A 95 -7.16 -7.42 3.85
N ASP A 96 -6.91 -6.87 5.03
CA ASP A 96 -7.96 -6.32 5.90
C ASP A 96 -8.45 -4.95 5.42
N GLN A 97 -7.54 -4.09 4.95
CA GLN A 97 -7.87 -2.71 4.60
C GLN A 97 -8.16 -2.51 3.10
N GLU A 98 -7.42 -3.19 2.21
CA GLU A 98 -7.62 -3.04 0.76
C GLU A 98 -8.62 -4.06 0.20
N ARG A 99 -8.74 -5.23 0.84
CA ARG A 99 -9.61 -6.34 0.40
C ARG A 99 -10.74 -6.63 1.38
N SER A 100 -10.98 -5.77 2.36
CA SER A 100 -12.06 -5.92 3.35
C SER A 100 -12.06 -7.30 4.06
N GLY A 101 -10.88 -7.91 4.23
CA GLY A 101 -10.71 -9.22 4.84
C GLY A 101 -10.98 -10.43 3.94
N THR A 102 -11.35 -10.25 2.67
CA THR A 102 -11.80 -11.36 1.81
C THR A 102 -10.66 -12.09 1.08
N ALA A 103 -9.47 -11.48 1.00
CA ALA A 103 -8.31 -12.11 0.37
C ALA A 103 -7.65 -13.16 1.28
N SER A 104 -6.94 -14.11 0.66
CA SER A 104 -6.14 -15.12 1.35
C SER A 104 -4.69 -14.68 1.45
N VAL A 105 -4.09 -14.86 2.62
CA VAL A 105 -2.65 -14.63 2.84
C VAL A 105 -1.96 -15.99 2.97
N HIS A 106 -1.05 -16.27 2.03
CA HIS A 106 -0.27 -17.51 1.94
C HIS A 106 1.15 -17.22 2.43
N CYS A 107 1.60 -17.91 3.47
CA CYS A 107 2.97 -17.79 3.99
C CYS A 107 3.83 -18.87 3.35
N LEU A 108 4.80 -18.48 2.53
CA LEU A 108 5.71 -19.41 1.86
C LEU A 108 7.03 -19.45 2.63
N ASP A 109 7.13 -20.39 3.57
CA ASP A 109 8.27 -20.53 4.49
C ASP A 109 8.96 -21.88 4.29
N GLU A 110 8.28 -22.99 4.60
CA GLU A 110 8.79 -24.34 4.30
C GLU A 110 8.72 -24.66 2.80
N ASP A 111 7.71 -24.13 2.10
CA ASP A 111 7.42 -24.30 0.68
C ASP A 111 7.90 -23.11 -0.18
N TRP A 112 8.85 -22.32 0.33
CA TRP A 112 9.38 -21.12 -0.32
C TRP A 112 9.89 -21.37 -1.75
N ASP A 113 10.39 -22.56 -2.06
CA ASP A 113 10.97 -22.94 -3.35
C ASP A 113 10.04 -23.79 -4.26
N SER A 114 8.87 -24.20 -3.76
CA SER A 114 8.05 -25.25 -4.39
C SER A 114 6.61 -24.83 -4.68
N ASN A 115 6.20 -23.62 -4.29
CA ASN A 115 4.86 -23.12 -4.55
C ASN A 115 4.65 -22.75 -6.03
N GLU A 116 3.92 -23.58 -6.77
CA GLU A 116 3.70 -23.42 -8.21
C GLU A 116 3.00 -22.09 -8.58
N GLU A 117 1.98 -21.68 -7.82
CA GLU A 117 1.20 -20.48 -8.11
C GLU A 117 2.04 -19.20 -8.00
N PHE A 118 2.89 -19.11 -6.97
CA PHE A 118 3.83 -18.02 -6.80
C PHE A 118 4.84 -17.99 -7.95
N TRP A 119 5.48 -19.13 -8.24
CA TRP A 119 6.51 -19.18 -9.26
C TRP A 119 5.96 -18.96 -10.66
N GLU A 120 4.74 -19.37 -10.99
CA GLU A 120 4.08 -19.03 -12.26
C GLU A 120 4.04 -17.50 -12.47
N LYS A 121 3.71 -16.73 -11.44
CA LYS A 121 3.69 -15.26 -11.50
C LYS A 121 5.08 -14.64 -11.54
N MET A 122 6.09 -15.32 -11.00
CA MET A 122 7.48 -14.90 -11.00
C MET A 122 8.28 -15.43 -12.21
N GLY A 123 7.64 -16.08 -13.19
CA GLY A 123 8.29 -16.54 -14.41
C GLY A 123 8.90 -17.95 -14.36
N GLY A 124 8.45 -18.80 -13.44
CA GLY A 124 8.83 -20.20 -13.26
C GLY A 124 9.78 -20.46 -12.09
N SER A 125 9.85 -21.71 -11.64
CA SER A 125 10.70 -22.19 -10.54
C SER A 125 12.03 -22.82 -11.01
N GLU A 126 12.26 -22.89 -12.32
CA GLU A 126 13.53 -23.37 -12.88
C GLU A 126 14.67 -22.44 -12.42
N ASP A 127 15.84 -22.99 -12.10
CA ASP A 127 17.07 -22.23 -11.79
C ASP A 127 16.99 -21.25 -10.59
N LEU A 128 16.40 -21.67 -9.46
CA LEU A 128 16.41 -20.86 -8.21
C LEU A 128 17.82 -20.45 -7.74
N GLY A 129 18.85 -21.19 -8.17
CA GLY A 129 20.26 -20.85 -7.94
C GLY A 129 20.73 -19.56 -8.62
N ASP A 130 19.97 -19.03 -9.59
CA ASP A 130 20.26 -17.76 -10.27
C ASP A 130 19.69 -16.54 -9.52
N LEU A 131 18.91 -16.76 -8.45
CA LEU A 131 18.48 -15.67 -7.59
C LEU A 131 19.67 -15.07 -6.86
N LYS A 132 19.60 -13.75 -6.65
CA LYS A 132 20.64 -13.02 -5.90
C LYS A 132 20.81 -13.65 -4.52
N SER A 133 22.07 -13.89 -4.13
CA SER A 133 22.39 -14.33 -2.78
C SER A 133 22.00 -13.26 -1.76
N PRO A 134 21.97 -13.59 -0.46
CA PRO A 134 21.76 -12.59 0.58
C PRO A 134 22.76 -11.43 0.51
N GLU A 135 24.03 -11.69 0.16
CA GLU A 135 25.06 -10.67 0.01
C GLU A 135 24.80 -9.75 -1.21
N ASP A 136 24.37 -10.33 -2.33
CA ASP A 136 24.04 -9.59 -3.56
C ASP A 136 22.69 -8.85 -3.47
N GLY A 137 21.88 -9.15 -2.45
CA GLY A 137 20.65 -8.43 -2.09
C GLY A 137 20.89 -7.02 -1.52
N GLY A 138 22.14 -6.68 -1.23
CA GLY A 138 22.56 -5.38 -0.68
C GLY A 138 22.51 -5.33 0.85
N ASP A 139 23.30 -4.42 1.42
CA ASP A 139 23.44 -4.27 2.88
C ASP A 139 22.16 -3.72 3.53
N ASP A 140 21.75 -4.35 4.62
CA ASP A 140 20.63 -3.92 5.46
C ASP A 140 21.01 -2.78 6.41
N GLU A 141 22.31 -2.60 6.67
CA GLU A 141 22.80 -1.50 7.48
C GLU A 141 22.55 -0.17 6.75
N ASP A 142 21.88 0.75 7.45
CA ASP A 142 21.55 2.09 6.96
C ASP A 142 20.66 2.20 5.71
N PHE A 143 20.09 1.12 5.17
CA PHE A 143 19.08 1.16 4.10
C PHE A 143 17.96 2.19 4.37
N TRP A 144 17.56 2.30 5.64
CA TRP A 144 16.55 3.26 6.08
C TRP A 144 16.99 4.73 6.02
N ARG A 145 18.30 5.05 6.17
CA ARG A 145 18.81 6.44 6.26
C ARG A 145 18.67 7.17 4.93
N THR A 146 19.02 6.51 3.83
CA THR A 146 18.93 7.07 2.47
C THR A 146 17.47 7.38 2.13
N THR A 147 16.55 6.47 2.44
CA THR A 147 15.12 6.65 2.16
C THR A 147 14.45 7.61 3.15
N GLN A 148 14.98 7.75 4.37
CA GLN A 148 14.40 8.64 5.38
C GLN A 148 14.63 10.11 5.05
N GLN A 149 15.81 10.49 4.53
CA GLN A 149 16.09 11.88 4.14
C GLN A 149 15.15 12.39 3.04
N ALA A 150 14.58 11.50 2.23
CA ALA A 150 13.62 11.84 1.18
C ALA A 150 12.17 12.02 1.69
N VAL A 151 11.89 11.71 2.97
CA VAL A 151 10.54 11.81 3.53
C VAL A 151 10.21 13.27 3.81
N THR A 152 9.16 13.80 3.20
CA THR A 152 8.65 15.15 3.44
C THR A 152 7.17 15.11 3.80
N LEU A 153 6.79 15.91 4.80
CA LEU A 153 5.41 16.10 5.22
C LEU A 153 4.97 17.54 4.93
N VAL A 154 3.90 17.71 4.17
CA VAL A 154 3.33 19.01 3.81
C VAL A 154 1.91 19.10 4.35
N ARG A 155 1.58 20.15 5.10
CA ARG A 155 0.22 20.46 5.56
C ARG A 155 -0.51 21.25 4.48
N VAL A 156 -1.75 20.87 4.21
CA VAL A 156 -2.67 21.53 3.29
C VAL A 156 -3.83 22.07 4.10
N SER A 157 -3.89 23.38 4.26
CA SER A 157 -4.83 24.05 5.16
C SER A 157 -5.35 25.35 4.56
N ASP A 158 -6.63 25.64 4.80
CA ASP A 158 -7.29 26.91 4.46
C ASP A 158 -7.47 27.86 5.67
N ALA A 159 -6.98 27.49 6.85
CA ALA A 159 -7.17 28.22 8.11
C ALA A 159 -6.69 29.69 8.08
N SER A 160 -5.79 30.03 7.15
CA SER A 160 -5.33 31.42 6.95
C SER A 160 -6.28 32.31 6.13
N GLY A 161 -7.42 31.76 5.69
CA GLY A 161 -8.37 32.40 4.76
C GLY A 161 -8.10 32.08 3.29
N GLU A 162 -6.98 31.41 2.99
CA GLU A 162 -6.60 30.93 1.65
C GLU A 162 -5.93 29.56 1.78
N MET A 163 -6.13 28.71 0.77
CA MET A 163 -5.54 27.37 0.70
C MET A 163 -4.02 27.44 0.55
N LYS A 164 -3.27 26.85 1.49
CA LYS A 164 -1.80 26.84 1.49
C LYS A 164 -1.23 25.45 1.73
N ALA A 165 -0.13 25.17 1.04
CA ALA A 165 0.75 24.04 1.31
C ALA A 165 1.97 24.53 2.09
N THR A 166 2.20 24.00 3.28
CA THR A 166 3.35 24.35 4.13
C THR A 166 4.15 23.11 4.50
N LEU A 167 5.48 23.16 4.31
CA LEU A 167 6.37 22.09 4.75
C LEU A 167 6.35 22.02 6.29
N VAL A 168 5.99 20.86 6.83
CA VAL A 168 5.94 20.58 8.26
C VAL A 168 7.23 19.93 8.73
N SER A 169 7.75 18.96 7.96
CA SER A 169 9.03 18.32 8.24
C SER A 169 9.65 17.68 7.01
N GLU A 170 10.97 17.49 7.09
CA GLU A 170 11.82 16.81 6.12
C GLU A 170 12.76 15.87 6.88
N GLY A 171 12.92 14.63 6.43
CA GLY A 171 13.80 13.65 7.07
C GLY A 171 13.22 12.97 8.33
N SER A 172 12.10 13.44 8.86
CA SER A 172 11.42 12.84 10.01
C SER A 172 9.92 13.08 9.96
N PHE A 173 9.15 12.01 9.99
CA PHE A 173 7.71 12.03 10.15
C PHE A 173 7.35 11.44 11.51
N ASP A 174 6.44 12.07 12.26
CA ASP A 174 5.88 11.59 13.52
C ASP A 174 4.35 11.75 13.49
N SER A 175 3.61 10.79 14.06
CA SER A 175 2.14 10.82 14.00
C SER A 175 1.54 12.03 14.72
N SER A 176 2.25 12.64 15.68
CA SER A 176 1.80 13.86 16.38
C SER A 176 1.77 15.12 15.53
N GLN A 177 2.38 15.09 14.34
CA GLN A 177 2.36 16.20 13.40
C GLN A 177 1.06 16.27 12.57
N LEU A 178 0.26 15.20 12.59
CA LEU A 178 -1.02 15.12 11.90
C LEU A 178 -2.11 15.77 12.77
N ASP A 179 -2.71 16.84 12.26
CA ASP A 179 -3.81 17.56 12.90
C ASP A 179 -5.14 17.15 12.25
N SER A 180 -6.09 16.65 13.05
CA SER A 180 -7.42 16.23 12.57
C SER A 180 -8.19 17.33 11.82
N THR A 181 -7.82 18.60 11.99
CA THR A 181 -8.46 19.74 11.35
C THR A 181 -8.01 19.99 9.90
N ASP A 182 -6.98 19.31 9.40
CA ASP A 182 -6.44 19.55 8.04
C ASP A 182 -6.14 18.27 7.26
N ALA A 183 -5.68 18.45 6.02
CA ALA A 183 -5.11 17.39 5.19
C ALA A 183 -3.58 17.51 5.11
N PHE A 184 -2.90 16.39 4.89
CA PHE A 184 -1.44 16.33 4.81
C PHE A 184 -1.00 15.47 3.63
N ILE A 185 0.10 15.87 2.98
CA ILE A 185 0.75 15.11 1.93
C ILE A 185 2.07 14.60 2.48
N LEU A 186 2.20 13.27 2.61
CA LEU A 186 3.44 12.59 2.97
C LEU A 186 4.07 12.03 1.70
N ASN A 187 5.18 12.61 1.27
CA ASN A 187 5.99 12.08 0.17
C ASN A 187 7.14 11.26 0.77
N THR A 188 7.23 9.99 0.37
CA THR A 188 8.24 9.04 0.88
C THR A 188 9.23 8.62 -0.21
N GLY A 189 9.29 9.36 -1.31
CA GLY A 189 10.10 9.03 -2.48
C GLY A 189 9.63 7.72 -3.12
N THR A 190 10.50 6.73 -3.16
CA THR A 190 10.22 5.39 -3.72
C THR A 190 9.15 4.62 -2.94
N GLY A 191 8.82 5.04 -1.72
CA GLY A 191 7.78 4.45 -0.90
C GLY A 191 6.35 4.84 -1.27
N GLY A 192 6.17 5.86 -2.11
CA GLY A 192 4.87 6.39 -2.51
C GLY A 192 4.53 7.77 -1.93
N ILE A 193 3.42 8.32 -2.42
CA ILE A 193 2.85 9.59 -1.95
C ILE A 193 1.50 9.30 -1.31
N PHE A 194 1.35 9.75 -0.07
CA PHE A 194 0.14 9.55 0.72
C PHE A 194 -0.53 10.87 1.02
N VAL A 195 -1.86 10.91 0.92
CA VAL A 195 -2.68 12.04 1.34
C VAL A 195 -3.44 11.62 2.58
N TRP A 196 -3.00 12.06 3.75
CA TRP A 196 -3.71 11.85 5.01
C TRP A 196 -4.81 12.90 5.18
N VAL A 197 -6.00 12.45 5.53
CA VAL A 197 -7.21 13.26 5.59
C VAL A 197 -7.74 13.26 7.02
N GLY A 198 -7.63 14.41 7.69
CA GLY A 198 -8.18 14.60 9.02
C GLY A 198 -9.70 14.50 9.06
N LYS A 199 -10.25 14.01 10.17
CA LYS A 199 -11.71 13.87 10.34
C LYS A 199 -12.45 15.20 10.21
N GLN A 200 -11.82 16.30 10.61
CA GLN A 200 -12.40 17.64 10.69
C GLN A 200 -11.96 18.58 9.55
N CYS A 201 -11.12 18.11 8.62
CA CYS A 201 -10.67 18.94 7.50
C CYS A 201 -11.79 19.31 6.52
N THR A 202 -11.62 20.44 5.85
CA THR A 202 -12.62 20.98 4.92
C THR A 202 -12.66 20.17 3.63
N MET A 203 -13.77 20.26 2.88
CA MET A 203 -13.88 19.60 1.58
C MET A 203 -12.86 20.17 0.57
N ASP A 204 -12.54 21.45 0.69
CA ASP A 204 -11.58 22.12 -0.19
C ASP A 204 -10.17 21.63 0.09
N GLU A 205 -9.78 21.44 1.36
CA GLU A 205 -8.49 20.84 1.76
C GLU A 205 -8.37 19.42 1.23
N ARG A 206 -9.43 18.61 1.33
CA ARG A 206 -9.48 17.24 0.79
C ARG A 206 -9.27 17.21 -0.73
N CYS A 207 -9.94 18.10 -1.44
CA CYS A 207 -9.82 18.17 -2.90
C CYS A 207 -8.43 18.66 -3.31
N LYS A 208 -7.93 19.73 -2.67
CA LYS A 208 -6.67 20.37 -3.01
C LYS A 208 -5.45 19.53 -2.65
N SER A 209 -5.47 18.84 -1.51
CA SER A 209 -4.41 17.92 -1.13
C SER A 209 -4.24 16.78 -2.14
N MET A 210 -5.34 16.21 -2.64
CA MET A 210 -5.30 15.20 -3.70
C MET A 210 -4.79 15.74 -5.04
N GLU A 211 -5.20 16.96 -5.42
CA GLU A 211 -4.73 17.63 -6.63
C GLU A 211 -3.22 17.88 -6.56
N TRP A 212 -2.75 18.48 -5.47
CA TRP A 212 -1.34 18.80 -5.26
C TRP A 212 -0.47 17.55 -5.11
N ALA A 213 -0.96 16.49 -4.47
CA ALA A 213 -0.24 15.22 -4.41
C ALA A 213 -0.01 14.61 -5.80
N LYS A 214 -0.97 14.73 -6.73
CA LYS A 214 -0.78 14.30 -8.12
C LYS A 214 0.24 15.17 -8.86
N ILE A 215 0.26 16.47 -8.60
CA ILE A 215 1.27 17.37 -9.17
C ILE A 215 2.66 17.00 -8.64
N PHE A 216 2.81 16.73 -7.35
CA PHE A 216 4.06 16.26 -6.77
C PHE A 216 4.54 14.96 -7.41
N LEU A 217 3.63 14.00 -7.63
CA LEU A 217 3.93 12.74 -8.32
C LEU A 217 4.53 12.98 -9.72
N GLN A 218 3.92 13.87 -10.51
CA GLN A 218 4.36 14.18 -11.87
C GLN A 218 5.70 14.90 -11.93
N GLN A 219 6.02 15.72 -10.93
CA GLN A 219 7.24 16.53 -10.92
C GLN A 219 8.49 15.75 -10.51
N GLN A 220 8.35 14.67 -9.74
CA GLN A 220 9.50 13.96 -9.17
C GLN A 220 10.02 12.79 -10.01
N GLY A 221 9.42 12.51 -11.18
CA GLY A 221 9.87 11.43 -12.06
C GLY A 221 9.87 10.06 -11.36
N LEU A 222 8.94 9.85 -10.42
CA LEU A 222 8.80 8.61 -9.67
C LEU A 222 8.36 7.47 -10.60
N PRO A 223 8.61 6.19 -10.24
CA PRO A 223 8.22 5.06 -11.06
C PRO A 223 6.74 5.07 -11.44
N ASP A 224 6.39 4.55 -12.61
CA ASP A 224 5.02 4.61 -13.17
C ASP A 224 3.95 3.94 -12.28
N TRP A 225 4.35 2.98 -11.45
CA TRP A 225 3.46 2.31 -10.49
C TRP A 225 3.19 3.13 -9.23
N THR A 226 3.89 4.25 -9.04
CA THR A 226 3.73 5.10 -7.87
C THR A 226 2.37 5.80 -7.94
N GLN A 227 1.53 5.56 -6.94
CA GLN A 227 0.19 6.13 -6.87
C GLN A 227 0.07 7.10 -5.70
N VAL A 228 -0.87 8.05 -5.83
CA VAL A 228 -1.32 8.85 -4.70
C VAL A 228 -2.34 8.03 -3.91
N ILE A 229 -1.96 7.62 -2.70
CA ILE A 229 -2.81 6.82 -1.82
C ILE A 229 -3.50 7.76 -0.83
N ARG A 230 -4.82 7.75 -0.81
CA ARG A 230 -5.59 8.48 0.20
C ARG A 230 -5.69 7.66 1.48
N VAL A 231 -5.41 8.28 2.61
CA VAL A 231 -5.40 7.70 3.94
C VAL A 231 -6.35 8.51 4.81
N PHE A 232 -7.29 7.85 5.48
CA PHE A 232 -8.22 8.52 6.39
C PHE A 232 -7.73 8.39 7.83
N GLU A 233 -7.90 9.45 8.61
CA GLU A 233 -7.59 9.44 10.04
C GLU A 233 -8.33 8.30 10.76
N GLY A 234 -7.57 7.45 11.47
CA GLY A 234 -8.06 6.27 12.20
C GLY A 234 -8.15 4.98 11.37
N GLU A 235 -7.92 5.08 10.05
CA GLU A 235 -7.86 3.94 9.12
C GLU A 235 -6.52 3.92 8.38
N GLU A 236 -5.43 4.21 9.08
CA GLU A 236 -4.11 4.25 8.48
C GLU A 236 -3.55 2.84 8.17
N PRO A 237 -3.17 2.54 6.91
CA PRO A 237 -2.59 1.26 6.54
C PRO A 237 -1.12 1.13 6.96
N THR A 238 -0.65 -0.11 7.15
CA THR A 238 0.75 -0.39 7.52
C THR A 238 1.75 0.23 6.54
N ILE A 239 1.38 0.35 5.26
CA ILE A 239 2.22 0.97 4.22
C ILE A 239 2.47 2.47 4.46
N PHE A 240 1.56 3.15 5.17
CA PHE A 240 1.67 4.54 5.58
C PHE A 240 2.38 4.66 6.94
N THR A 241 1.90 3.90 7.94
CA THR A 241 2.35 4.05 9.34
C THR A 241 3.82 3.65 9.53
N GLN A 242 4.37 2.80 8.66
CA GLN A 242 5.79 2.42 8.66
C GLN A 242 6.76 3.60 8.49
N TRP A 243 6.30 4.73 7.97
CA TRP A 243 7.14 5.91 7.73
C TRP A 243 7.27 6.81 8.94
N ALA A 244 6.42 6.64 9.95
CA ALA A 244 6.51 7.42 11.16
C ALA A 244 7.60 6.87 12.09
N THR A 245 8.35 7.79 12.68
CA THR A 245 9.35 7.51 13.72
C THR A 245 8.69 6.92 14.95
N ASN A 246 7.50 7.42 15.29
CA ASN A 246 6.63 6.89 16.32
C ASN A 246 5.20 6.93 15.81
N TRP A 247 4.57 5.77 15.71
CA TRP A 247 3.15 5.66 15.37
C TRP A 247 2.37 5.33 16.63
N ARG A 248 1.47 6.22 17.05
CA ARG A 248 0.56 5.97 18.16
C ARG A 248 -0.71 5.34 17.61
N GLU A 249 -0.91 4.05 17.86
CA GLU A 249 -2.20 3.43 17.63
C GLU A 249 -3.20 4.00 18.65
N GLU A 250 -4.20 4.75 18.19
CA GLU A 250 -5.35 5.04 19.04
C GLU A 250 -6.07 3.71 19.30
N SER A 251 -6.23 3.36 20.58
CA SER A 251 -6.91 2.13 20.97
C SER A 251 -8.33 2.15 20.41
N ARG A 252 -8.60 1.22 19.48
CA ARG A 252 -9.97 0.91 19.04
C ARG A 252 -10.75 0.49 20.29
N LYS A 253 -11.63 1.38 20.76
CA LYS A 253 -12.58 1.10 21.84
C LYS A 253 -13.73 0.24 21.36
#